data_AF-A0A1L8EBV2-F1
#
_entry.id   AF-A0A1L8EBV2-F1
#
_cell.length_a   1.000
_cell.length_b   1.000
_cell.length_c   1.000
_cell.angle_alpha   90.00
_cell.angle_beta   90.00
_cell.angle_gamma   90.00
#
_symmetry.space_group_name_H-M   'P 1'
#
loop_
_entity.id
_entity.type
_entity.pdbx_description
1 polymer ?
#
loop_
_entity_poly.entity_id
_entity_poly.type
_entity_poly.pdbx_seq_one_letter_code
_entity_poly.pdbx_strand_id
1 'polypeptide(L)'
;RKKAPKKKTEIVFDPQKRKEFLTGFRKRKNERRKRAQQELERNLKEERKRIRLEIKDGIKHMKKSYEPLKEITEADKVNEDEYEDDDVKVKIVELSTGDLAAQRCMLGQNQAEDTDESVDEGEEDDEEDNSNRIPGMDFDINAKRKRKYSDNEENNTDTGKKKPKMDKPNLDLKTKKELDHFKKVKTLKKIKKSKVFKMKEQLDKKANQKKARKDKNNSLKSIPAHMRKKKKFQKNPYNKGRLMNRKQLRRKNNS
;
A
#
# COMPACT_ATOMS: atom_id res chain seq x y z
N ARG A 1 25.68 51.24 2.71
CA ARG A 1 24.62 51.77 1.81
C ARG A 1 23.40 52.13 2.66
N LYS A 2 23.02 53.42 2.76
CA LYS A 2 21.86 53.87 3.56
C LYS A 2 20.56 53.34 2.92
N LYS A 3 19.70 52.67 3.69
CA LYS A 3 18.38 52.19 3.22
C LYS A 3 17.47 53.41 2.99
N ALA A 4 16.88 53.51 1.80
CA ALA A 4 15.95 54.59 1.49
C ALA A 4 14.74 54.56 2.45
N PRO A 5 14.24 55.73 2.90
CA PRO A 5 13.09 55.80 3.81
C PRO A 5 11.85 55.20 3.13
N LYS A 6 11.17 54.29 3.84
CA LYS A 6 9.94 53.67 3.34
C LYS A 6 8.86 54.74 3.20
N LYS A 7 8.29 54.89 2.00
CA LYS A 7 7.15 55.78 1.76
C LYS A 7 5.94 55.28 2.55
N LYS A 8 5.17 56.22 3.10
CA LYS A 8 3.90 55.92 3.79
C LYS A 8 2.92 55.33 2.76
N THR A 9 2.29 54.22 3.10
CA THR A 9 1.25 53.58 2.27
C THR A 9 -0.12 53.93 2.83
N GLU A 10 -0.94 54.62 2.05
CA GLU A 10 -2.33 54.91 2.41
C GLU A 10 -3.19 53.68 2.20
N ILE A 11 -3.91 53.26 3.25
CA ILE A 11 -4.83 52.14 3.19
C ILE A 11 -6.21 52.70 2.86
N VAL A 12 -6.53 52.76 1.56
CA VAL A 12 -7.86 53.17 1.09
C VAL A 12 -8.74 51.93 0.93
N PHE A 13 -9.89 51.92 1.60
CA PHE A 13 -10.88 50.87 1.45
C PHE A 13 -11.66 51.06 0.16
N ASP A 14 -11.48 50.12 -0.75
CA ASP A 14 -12.28 50.03 -1.96
C ASP A 14 -13.70 49.52 -1.60
N PRO A 15 -14.75 50.36 -1.71
CA PRO A 15 -16.09 50.01 -1.24
C PRO A 15 -16.68 48.83 -2.01
N GLN A 16 -16.27 48.63 -3.27
CA GLN A 16 -16.70 47.50 -4.09
C GLN A 16 -16.13 46.19 -3.54
N LYS A 17 -14.82 46.14 -3.25
CA LYS A 17 -14.17 44.98 -2.60
C LYS A 17 -14.75 44.70 -1.23
N ARG A 18 -15.13 45.74 -0.46
CA ARG A 18 -15.83 45.60 0.82
C ARG A 18 -17.20 44.92 0.64
N LYS A 19 -17.98 45.36 -0.34
CA LYS A 19 -19.30 44.76 -0.66
C LYS A 19 -19.16 43.30 -1.09
N GLU A 20 -18.16 42.99 -1.91
CA GLU A 20 -17.85 41.61 -2.31
C GLU A 20 -17.35 40.76 -1.12
N PHE A 21 -16.56 41.34 -0.23
CA PHE A 21 -16.11 40.66 0.96
C PHE A 21 -17.30 40.30 1.88
N LEU A 22 -18.21 41.25 2.13
CA LEU A 22 -19.38 41.06 2.99
C LEU A 22 -20.44 40.15 2.37
N THR A 23 -20.72 40.24 1.07
CA THR A 23 -21.78 39.44 0.43
C THR A 23 -21.27 38.15 -0.23
N GLY A 24 -19.97 38.07 -0.52
CA GLY A 24 -19.34 36.99 -1.27
C GLY A 24 -19.05 35.71 -0.48
N PHE A 25 -19.60 35.51 0.72
CA PHE A 25 -19.35 34.30 1.51
C PHE A 25 -19.70 33.00 0.76
N ARG A 26 -20.79 32.99 -0.01
CA ARG A 26 -21.17 31.84 -0.84
C ARG A 26 -20.14 31.59 -1.95
N LYS A 27 -19.64 32.66 -2.59
CA LYS A 27 -18.58 32.58 -3.61
C LYS A 27 -17.32 31.96 -3.01
N ARG A 28 -16.81 32.50 -1.89
CA ARG A 28 -15.63 31.97 -1.17
C ARG A 28 -15.83 30.54 -0.69
N LYS A 29 -17.01 30.19 -0.18
CA LYS A 29 -17.32 28.81 0.25
C LYS A 29 -17.27 27.83 -0.93
N ASN A 30 -17.80 28.22 -2.09
CA ASN A 30 -17.74 27.41 -3.30
C ASN A 30 -16.31 27.31 -3.84
N GLU A 31 -15.55 28.40 -3.82
CA GLU A 31 -14.14 28.42 -4.21
C GLU A 31 -13.31 27.47 -3.35
N ARG A 32 -13.45 27.53 -2.02
CA ARG A 32 -12.78 26.57 -1.11
C ARG A 32 -13.14 25.13 -1.42
N ARG A 33 -14.42 24.84 -1.69
CA ARG A 33 -14.87 23.49 -2.09
C ARG A 33 -14.23 23.06 -3.40
N LYS A 34 -14.20 23.95 -4.40
CA LYS A 34 -13.59 23.69 -5.71
C LYS A 34 -12.08 23.44 -5.58
N ARG A 35 -11.37 24.26 -4.80
CA ARG A 35 -9.94 24.08 -4.51
C ARG A 35 -9.67 22.71 -3.87
N ALA A 36 -10.42 22.34 -2.85
CA ALA A 36 -10.28 21.03 -2.20
C ALA A 36 -10.58 19.85 -3.15
N GLN A 37 -11.55 19.99 -4.06
CA GLN A 37 -11.83 18.97 -5.09
C GLN A 37 -10.69 18.85 -6.10
N GLN A 38 -10.17 19.97 -6.57
CA GLN A 38 -9.04 20.00 -7.51
C GLN A 38 -7.77 19.42 -6.89
N GLU A 39 -7.49 19.74 -5.63
CA GLU A 39 -6.37 19.19 -4.87
C GLU A 39 -6.49 17.67 -4.71
N LEU A 40 -7.68 17.17 -4.33
CA LEU A 40 -7.93 15.73 -4.25
C LEU A 40 -7.73 15.04 -5.61
N GLU A 41 -8.17 15.66 -6.71
CA GLU A 41 -7.99 15.12 -8.06
C GLU A 41 -6.53 15.12 -8.49
N ARG A 42 -5.79 16.19 -8.22
CA ARG A 42 -4.34 16.29 -8.47
C ARG A 42 -3.60 15.20 -7.72
N ASN A 43 -3.87 15.06 -6.43
CA ASN A 43 -3.25 14.04 -5.58
C ASN A 43 -3.58 12.62 -6.09
N LEU A 44 -4.79 12.37 -6.61
CA LEU A 44 -5.13 11.09 -7.23
C LEU A 44 -4.36 10.83 -8.53
N LYS A 45 -4.12 11.85 -9.34
CA LYS A 45 -3.34 11.74 -10.58
C LYS A 45 -1.87 11.45 -10.27
N GLU A 46 -1.31 12.16 -9.31
CA GLU A 46 0.06 11.96 -8.82
C GLU A 46 0.25 10.57 -8.21
N GLU A 47 -0.65 10.14 -7.33
CA GLU A 47 -0.63 8.78 -6.75
C GLU A 47 -0.73 7.70 -7.82
N ARG A 48 -1.59 7.87 -8.84
CA ARG A 48 -1.67 6.94 -9.97
C ARG A 48 -0.37 6.88 -10.75
N LYS A 49 0.28 8.03 -11.00
CA LYS A 49 1.59 8.08 -11.69
C LYS A 49 2.66 7.39 -10.85
N ARG A 50 2.76 7.74 -9.56
CA ARG A 50 3.71 7.16 -8.60
C ARG A 50 3.61 5.64 -8.55
N ILE A 51 2.40 5.10 -8.34
CA ILE A 51 2.19 3.64 -8.24
C ILE A 51 2.52 2.92 -9.55
N ARG A 52 2.23 3.53 -10.71
CA ARG A 52 2.59 2.95 -12.01
C ARG A 52 4.10 2.92 -12.22
N LEU A 53 4.81 3.98 -11.84
CA LEU A 53 6.27 4.05 -11.89
C LEU A 53 6.88 3.00 -10.97
N GLU A 54 6.47 2.97 -9.69
CA GLU A 54 6.94 2.00 -8.71
C GLU A 54 6.77 0.55 -9.17
N ILE A 55 5.65 0.21 -9.83
CA ILE A 55 5.43 -1.14 -10.38
C ILE A 55 6.25 -1.39 -11.64
N LYS A 56 6.43 -0.37 -12.49
CA LYS A 56 7.29 -0.48 -13.68
C LYS A 56 8.74 -0.72 -13.26
N ASP A 57 9.23 0.03 -12.29
CA ASP A 57 10.59 -0.06 -11.76
C ASP A 57 10.78 -1.38 -11.02
N GLY A 58 9.84 -1.79 -10.17
CA GLY A 58 9.90 -3.11 -9.52
C GLY A 58 9.97 -4.27 -10.51
N ILE A 59 9.29 -4.18 -11.66
CA ILE A 59 9.40 -5.19 -12.73
C ILE A 59 10.72 -5.06 -13.49
N LYS A 60 11.24 -3.84 -13.70
CA LYS A 60 12.53 -3.61 -14.36
C LYS A 60 13.69 -4.24 -13.56
N HIS A 61 13.67 -4.11 -12.23
CA HIS A 61 14.69 -4.73 -11.37
C HIS A 61 14.59 -6.26 -11.36
N MET A 62 13.38 -6.84 -11.48
CA MET A 62 13.23 -8.30 -11.65
C MET A 62 13.72 -8.84 -13.00
N LYS A 63 13.90 -7.99 -14.01
CA LYS A 63 14.34 -8.41 -15.35
C LYS A 63 15.86 -8.48 -15.53
N LYS A 64 16.65 -7.95 -14.58
CA LYS A 64 18.11 -7.88 -14.68
C LYS A 64 18.84 -9.17 -14.30
N SER A 65 18.12 -10.22 -13.91
CA SER A 65 18.73 -11.50 -13.52
C SER A 65 19.37 -12.26 -14.69
N TYR A 66 19.17 -11.81 -15.94
CA TYR A 66 19.69 -12.44 -17.15
C TYR A 66 20.30 -11.37 -18.08
N GLU A 67 21.24 -10.58 -17.58
CA GLU A 67 22.25 -10.00 -18.47
C GLU A 67 23.45 -10.95 -18.40
N PRO A 68 23.88 -11.54 -19.53
CA PRO A 68 25.15 -12.24 -19.59
C PRO A 68 26.22 -11.32 -19.00
N LEU A 69 26.99 -11.83 -18.04
CA LEU A 69 28.13 -11.11 -17.50
C LEU A 69 28.95 -10.64 -18.71
N LYS A 70 29.23 -9.33 -18.79
CA LYS A 70 30.14 -8.85 -19.83
C LYS A 70 31.45 -9.60 -19.64
N GLU A 71 31.92 -10.25 -20.69
CA GLU A 71 33.24 -10.86 -20.69
C GLU A 71 34.24 -9.74 -20.34
N ILE A 72 35.05 -9.97 -19.31
CA ILE A 72 36.07 -9.00 -18.87
C ILE A 72 37.01 -8.82 -20.06
N THR A 73 36.92 -7.68 -20.72
CA THR A 73 37.81 -7.37 -21.84
C THR A 73 39.20 -7.06 -21.29
N GLU A 74 40.26 -7.30 -22.07
CA GLU A 74 41.63 -7.00 -21.63
C GLU A 74 41.79 -5.54 -21.20
N ALA A 75 41.04 -4.61 -21.81
CA ALA A 75 40.98 -3.21 -21.41
C ALA A 75 40.39 -2.98 -20.00
N ASP A 76 39.44 -3.80 -19.54
CA ASP A 76 38.88 -3.69 -18.18
C ASP A 76 39.86 -4.21 -17.12
N LYS A 77 40.76 -5.15 -17.48
CA LYS A 77 41.87 -5.59 -16.62
C LYS A 77 42.98 -4.55 -16.51
N VAL A 78 43.18 -3.75 -17.56
CA VAL A 78 44.14 -2.64 -17.56
C VAL A 78 43.64 -1.46 -16.72
N ASN A 79 42.32 -1.24 -16.64
CA ASN A 79 41.71 -0.17 -15.83
C ASN A 79 41.55 -0.53 -14.33
N GLU A 80 42.25 -1.54 -13.80
CA GLU A 80 42.48 -1.69 -12.36
C GLU A 80 43.52 -0.64 -11.91
N ASP A 81 43.21 0.62 -12.22
CA ASP A 81 44.11 1.75 -12.02
C ASP A 81 44.15 2.11 -10.55
N GLU A 82 45.39 2.21 -10.06
CA GLU A 82 45.84 2.65 -8.75
C GLU A 82 44.95 3.77 -8.17
N TYR A 83 44.30 3.50 -7.04
CA TYR A 83 43.69 4.55 -6.24
C TYR A 83 44.79 5.29 -5.47
N GLU A 84 45.15 6.49 -5.91
CA GLU A 84 45.90 7.43 -5.08
C GLU A 84 44.91 8.18 -4.17
N ASP A 85 44.82 7.77 -2.90
CA ASP A 85 44.29 8.62 -1.82
C ASP A 85 45.46 9.42 -1.22
N ASP A 86 45.22 10.68 -0.86
CA ASP A 86 46.24 11.69 -0.51
C ASP A 86 47.15 11.30 0.69
N ASP A 87 46.81 10.26 1.47
CA ASP A 87 47.58 9.83 2.64
C ASP A 87 48.07 8.36 2.62
N VAL A 88 47.63 7.50 1.67
CA VAL A 88 48.06 6.08 1.63
C VAL A 88 48.08 5.52 0.20
N LYS A 89 49.23 5.01 -0.24
CA LYS A 89 49.37 4.25 -1.50
C LYS A 89 49.16 2.77 -1.26
N VAL A 90 48.11 2.19 -1.86
CA VAL A 90 47.86 0.74 -1.83
C VAL A 90 48.16 0.15 -3.20
N LYS A 91 49.10 -0.81 -3.26
CA LYS A 91 49.44 -1.55 -4.48
C LYS A 91 48.81 -2.95 -4.41
N ILE A 92 47.90 -3.24 -5.33
CA ILE A 92 47.28 -4.55 -5.46
C ILE A 92 48.18 -5.37 -6.40
N VAL A 93 48.78 -6.43 -5.87
CA VAL A 93 49.59 -7.39 -6.64
C VAL A 93 48.95 -8.76 -6.46
N GLU A 94 48.70 -9.47 -7.57
CA GLU A 94 48.27 -10.86 -7.53
C GLU A 94 49.41 -11.73 -7.00
N LEU A 95 49.25 -12.29 -5.80
CA LEU A 95 50.20 -13.26 -5.26
C LEU A 95 49.80 -14.66 -5.71
N SER A 96 50.71 -15.34 -6.40
CA SER A 96 50.54 -16.75 -6.74
C SER A 96 50.58 -17.61 -5.48
N THR A 97 49.96 -18.80 -5.53
CA THR A 97 50.00 -19.77 -4.42
C THR A 97 51.43 -20.17 -4.06
N GLY A 98 52.35 -20.12 -5.03
CA GLY A 98 53.79 -20.31 -4.81
C GLY A 98 54.43 -19.18 -4.00
N ASP A 99 54.04 -17.92 -4.26
CA ASP A 99 54.59 -16.75 -3.56
C ASP A 99 54.08 -16.66 -2.11
N LEU A 100 52.81 -17.00 -1.89
CA LEU A 100 52.24 -17.11 -0.54
C LEU A 100 52.89 -18.22 0.29
N ALA A 101 53.24 -19.34 -0.34
CA ALA A 101 53.97 -20.43 0.29
C ALA A 101 55.43 -20.03 0.60
N ALA A 102 56.11 -19.35 -0.33
CA ALA A 102 57.48 -18.86 -0.14
C ALA A 102 57.60 -17.80 0.96
N GLN A 103 56.60 -16.91 1.09
CA GLN A 103 56.54 -15.93 2.18
C GLN A 103 56.01 -16.52 3.50
N ARG A 104 55.72 -17.83 3.55
CA ARG A 104 55.19 -18.53 4.73
C ARG A 104 53.89 -17.91 5.26
N CYS A 105 53.11 -17.29 4.38
CA CYS A 105 51.82 -16.66 4.66
C CYS A 105 50.64 -17.62 4.51
N MET A 106 50.89 -18.90 4.23
CA MET A 106 49.86 -19.93 4.19
C MET A 106 49.47 -20.32 5.62
N LEU A 107 48.26 -19.95 6.04
CA LEU A 107 47.60 -20.54 7.20
C LEU A 107 47.47 -22.05 6.95
N GLY A 108 47.97 -22.86 7.87
CA GLY A 108 47.95 -24.32 7.76
C GLY A 108 46.54 -24.90 7.61
N GLN A 109 46.44 -26.18 7.27
CA GLN A 109 45.15 -26.86 7.14
C GLN A 109 44.36 -26.78 8.46
N ASN A 110 43.20 -26.11 8.44
CA ASN A 110 42.26 -26.14 9.55
C ASN A 110 41.70 -27.57 9.68
N GLN A 111 42.09 -28.29 10.72
CA GLN A 111 41.38 -29.50 11.12
C GLN A 111 40.24 -29.10 12.05
N ALA A 112 39.02 -29.45 11.68
CA ALA A 112 37.88 -29.38 12.58
C ALA A 112 37.83 -30.68 13.38
N GLU A 113 37.83 -30.60 14.70
CA GLU A 113 37.42 -31.72 15.56
C GLU A 113 35.90 -31.80 15.50
N ASP A 114 35.37 -32.81 14.82
CA ASP A 114 33.95 -33.15 14.84
C ASP A 114 33.59 -33.63 16.26
N THR A 115 32.91 -32.78 17.03
CA THR A 115 32.29 -33.17 18.30
C THR A 115 30.81 -33.44 18.03
N ASP A 116 30.46 -34.73 18.01
CA ASP A 116 29.09 -35.23 17.91
C ASP A 116 28.26 -34.92 19.18
N GLU A 117 27.00 -34.56 18.92
CA GLU A 117 25.76 -34.66 19.70
C GLU A 117 25.79 -34.83 21.23
N SER A 118 25.15 -33.89 21.94
CA SER A 118 24.24 -34.21 23.05
C SER A 118 23.18 -33.12 23.25
N VAL A 119 21.92 -33.49 23.02
CA VAL A 119 20.70 -32.76 23.43
C VAL A 119 20.55 -32.89 24.94
N ASP A 120 20.25 -31.80 25.64
CA ASP A 120 19.61 -31.86 26.96
C ASP A 120 18.67 -30.66 27.17
N GLU A 121 17.49 -30.97 27.71
CA GLU A 121 16.36 -30.07 27.95
C GLU A 121 16.47 -29.43 29.35
N GLY A 122 15.99 -28.19 29.48
CA GLY A 122 15.84 -27.53 30.78
C GLY A 122 14.61 -26.62 30.80
N GLU A 123 13.52 -27.14 31.36
CA GLU A 123 12.37 -26.38 31.87
C GLU A 123 12.76 -25.70 33.19
N GLU A 124 12.45 -24.41 33.36
CA GLU A 124 12.35 -23.79 34.69
C GLU A 124 11.10 -22.90 34.79
N ASP A 125 10.44 -23.12 35.91
CA ASP A 125 9.25 -22.50 36.50
C ASP A 125 9.47 -21.01 36.83
N ASP A 126 8.41 -20.21 36.76
CA ASP A 126 8.33 -18.92 37.50
C ASP A 126 6.88 -18.67 37.92
N GLU A 127 6.51 -19.28 39.06
CA GLU A 127 5.30 -19.04 39.83
C GLU A 127 5.44 -17.81 40.76
N GLU A 128 5.50 -16.59 40.22
CA GLU A 128 5.39 -15.38 41.05
C GLU A 128 4.66 -14.25 40.31
N ASP A 129 3.30 -14.24 40.32
CA ASP A 129 2.54 -13.00 40.03
C ASP A 129 1.03 -13.05 40.36
N ASN A 130 0.61 -13.80 41.39
CA ASN A 130 -0.82 -13.99 41.71
C ASN A 130 -1.38 -13.20 42.91
N SER A 131 -0.75 -12.10 43.34
CA SER A 131 -1.23 -11.30 44.48
C SER A 131 -2.05 -10.04 44.12
N ASN A 132 -2.24 -9.70 42.83
CA ASN A 132 -2.93 -8.46 42.41
C ASN A 132 -4.08 -8.68 41.41
N ARG A 133 -4.83 -9.78 41.53
CA ARG A 133 -5.95 -10.09 40.63
C ARG A 133 -7.29 -9.58 41.18
N ILE A 134 -7.73 -8.42 40.69
CA ILE A 134 -9.05 -7.85 41.03
C ILE A 134 -10.13 -8.52 40.16
N PRO A 135 -11.12 -9.23 40.75
CA PRO A 135 -12.18 -9.88 40.01
C PRO A 135 -12.92 -8.89 39.08
N GLY A 136 -12.86 -9.14 37.77
CA GLY A 136 -13.51 -8.32 36.74
C GLY A 136 -12.59 -7.37 35.95
N MET A 137 -11.29 -7.29 36.29
CA MET A 137 -10.31 -6.42 35.62
C MET A 137 -9.12 -7.17 34.98
N ASP A 138 -9.25 -8.49 34.80
CA ASP A 138 -8.18 -9.35 34.28
C ASP A 138 -7.81 -9.00 32.83
N PHE A 139 -6.65 -8.36 32.65
CA PHE A 139 -6.09 -8.08 31.32
C PHE A 139 -5.19 -9.22 30.87
N ASP A 140 -5.79 -10.20 30.20
CA ASP A 140 -5.10 -11.32 29.59
C ASP A 140 -4.31 -10.85 28.34
N ILE A 141 -3.00 -10.63 28.48
CA ILE A 141 -2.13 -10.09 27.41
C ILE A 141 -2.09 -11.05 26.20
N ASN A 142 -2.27 -12.34 26.43
CA ASN A 142 -2.32 -13.38 25.39
C ASN A 142 -3.67 -13.41 24.63
N ALA A 143 -4.76 -12.90 25.21
CA ALA A 143 -6.05 -12.78 24.53
C ALA A 143 -6.01 -11.77 23.36
N LYS A 144 -5.17 -10.72 23.43
CA LYS A 144 -4.98 -9.78 22.30
C LYS A 144 -4.20 -10.39 21.14
N ARG A 145 -3.28 -11.34 21.39
CA ARG A 145 -2.56 -12.05 20.33
C ARG A 145 -3.49 -13.01 19.58
N LYS A 146 -4.38 -13.73 20.30
CA LYS A 146 -5.43 -14.54 19.66
C LYS A 146 -6.49 -13.70 18.93
N ARG A 147 -6.92 -12.56 19.49
CA ARG A 147 -7.89 -11.66 18.81
C ARG A 147 -7.31 -10.97 17.56
N LYS A 148 -6.02 -10.62 17.53
CA LYS A 148 -5.39 -10.08 16.31
C LYS A 148 -5.21 -11.12 15.21
N TYR A 149 -5.17 -12.42 15.56
CA TYR A 149 -5.10 -13.51 14.60
C TYR A 149 -6.51 -13.95 14.13
N SER A 150 -7.53 -13.88 14.99
CA SER A 150 -8.89 -14.32 14.65
C SER A 150 -9.77 -13.25 13.96
N ASP A 151 -9.56 -11.95 14.19
CA ASP A 151 -10.39 -10.88 13.56
C ASP A 151 -10.04 -10.60 12.08
N ASN A 152 -9.00 -11.25 11.54
CA ASN A 152 -8.62 -11.13 10.13
C ASN A 152 -9.15 -12.27 9.24
N GLU A 153 -9.80 -13.31 9.80
CA GLU A 153 -10.18 -14.51 9.03
C GLU A 153 -11.69 -14.72 8.82
N GLU A 154 -12.59 -13.96 9.44
CA GLU A 154 -14.03 -14.18 9.25
C GLU A 154 -14.71 -13.08 8.41
N ASN A 155 -14.49 -13.16 7.09
CA ASN A 155 -15.45 -12.74 6.08
C ASN A 155 -15.19 -13.49 4.76
N ASN A 156 -15.28 -14.83 4.79
CA ASN A 156 -15.39 -15.61 3.56
C ASN A 156 -16.04 -16.97 3.79
N THR A 157 -17.37 -16.99 3.81
CA THR A 157 -18.17 -18.14 3.39
C THR A 157 -18.87 -17.68 2.11
N ASP A 158 -19.01 -18.42 1.02
CA ASP A 158 -18.80 -19.81 0.69
C ASP A 158 -18.85 -19.90 -0.86
N THR A 159 -17.90 -20.60 -1.48
CA THR A 159 -18.17 -21.52 -2.60
C THR A 159 -16.96 -22.44 -2.69
N GLY A 160 -17.17 -23.71 -2.37
CA GLY A 160 -16.20 -24.79 -2.52
C GLY A 160 -15.51 -24.80 -3.89
N LYS A 161 -14.33 -24.21 -3.92
CA LYS A 161 -13.14 -24.66 -4.67
C LYS A 161 -11.97 -24.25 -3.81
N LYS A 162 -11.33 -25.22 -3.14
CA LYS A 162 -10.03 -25.06 -2.50
C LYS A 162 -9.13 -24.33 -3.49
N LYS A 163 -8.87 -23.03 -3.26
CA LYS A 163 -7.77 -22.36 -3.94
C LYS A 163 -6.52 -22.94 -3.30
N PRO A 164 -5.60 -23.56 -4.06
CA PRO A 164 -4.32 -23.94 -3.47
C PRO A 164 -3.71 -22.65 -2.90
N LYS A 165 -3.28 -22.70 -1.63
CA LYS A 165 -2.30 -21.76 -1.12
C LYS A 165 -1.09 -21.95 -2.03
N MET A 166 -0.98 -21.11 -3.04
CA MET A 166 0.20 -21.08 -3.87
C MET A 166 1.25 -20.36 -3.03
N ASP A 167 2.11 -21.16 -2.38
CA ASP A 167 3.51 -20.78 -2.21
C ASP A 167 3.94 -20.07 -3.48
N LYS A 168 4.49 -18.87 -3.34
CA LYS A 168 4.78 -17.94 -4.44
C LYS A 168 5.29 -18.74 -5.65
N PRO A 169 4.44 -19.01 -6.66
CA PRO A 169 4.96 -19.62 -7.86
C PRO A 169 5.75 -18.48 -8.47
N ASN A 170 7.01 -18.72 -8.81
CA ASN A 170 7.68 -17.90 -9.81
C ASN A 170 6.69 -17.81 -10.98
N LEU A 171 5.98 -16.68 -11.07
CA LEU A 171 5.04 -16.44 -12.14
C LEU A 171 5.92 -16.25 -13.35
N ASP A 172 6.16 -17.33 -14.08
CA ASP A 172 6.72 -17.27 -15.42
C ASP A 172 5.72 -16.50 -16.27
N LEU A 173 5.92 -15.18 -16.34
CA LEU A 173 5.17 -14.27 -17.20
C LEU A 173 5.67 -14.49 -18.64
N LYS A 174 5.26 -15.61 -19.24
CA LYS A 174 5.72 -16.06 -20.56
C LYS A 174 5.25 -15.12 -21.67
N THR A 175 4.10 -14.46 -21.49
CA THR A 175 3.55 -13.56 -22.52
C THR A 175 3.52 -12.08 -22.10
N LYS A 176 3.71 -11.18 -23.08
CA LYS A 176 3.57 -9.73 -22.88
C LYS A 176 2.19 -9.35 -22.31
N LYS A 177 1.13 -10.05 -22.75
CA LYS A 177 -0.25 -9.84 -22.28
C LYS A 177 -0.41 -10.16 -20.80
N GLU A 178 0.17 -11.25 -20.32
CA GLU A 178 0.17 -11.62 -18.89
C GLU A 178 0.93 -10.60 -18.05
N LEU A 179 2.08 -10.12 -18.54
CA LEU A 179 2.86 -9.09 -17.88
C LEU A 179 2.10 -7.76 -17.76
N ASP A 180 1.40 -7.35 -18.82
CA ASP A 180 0.55 -6.15 -18.79
C ASP A 180 -0.68 -6.33 -17.90
N HIS A 181 -1.29 -7.52 -17.90
CA HIS A 181 -2.37 -7.86 -16.98
C HIS A 181 -1.90 -7.80 -15.53
N PHE A 182 -0.74 -8.39 -15.23
CA PHE A 182 -0.12 -8.37 -13.92
C PHE A 182 0.19 -6.95 -13.44
N LYS A 183 0.76 -6.11 -14.30
CA LYS A 183 0.95 -4.66 -14.03
C LYS A 183 -0.38 -3.99 -13.70
N LYS A 184 -1.43 -4.22 -14.50
CA LYS A 184 -2.77 -3.65 -14.25
C LYS A 184 -3.36 -4.12 -12.92
N VAL A 185 -3.25 -5.40 -12.59
CA VAL A 185 -3.78 -5.94 -11.33
C VAL A 185 -3.01 -5.41 -10.13
N LYS A 186 -1.67 -5.42 -10.18
CA LYS A 186 -0.83 -4.86 -9.10
C LYS A 186 -1.08 -3.36 -8.91
N THR A 187 -1.15 -2.59 -10.00
CA THR A 187 -1.41 -1.13 -9.93
C THR A 187 -2.77 -0.86 -9.33
N LEU A 188 -3.82 -1.58 -9.76
CA LEU A 188 -5.16 -1.42 -9.21
C LEU A 188 -5.22 -1.77 -7.72
N LYS A 189 -4.54 -2.85 -7.29
CA LYS A 189 -4.46 -3.25 -5.88
C LYS A 189 -3.77 -2.19 -5.03
N LYS A 190 -2.65 -1.63 -5.49
CA LYS A 190 -1.94 -0.55 -4.78
C LYS A 190 -2.79 0.74 -4.75
N ILE A 191 -3.41 1.12 -5.87
CA ILE A 191 -4.29 2.31 -5.94
C ILE A 191 -5.45 2.20 -4.96
N LYS A 192 -6.11 1.03 -4.88
CA LYS A 192 -7.23 0.81 -3.94
C LYS A 192 -6.83 0.92 -2.47
N LYS A 193 -5.56 0.64 -2.15
CA LYS A 193 -5.03 0.75 -0.78
C LYS A 193 -4.61 2.19 -0.42
N SER A 194 -4.43 3.08 -1.40
CA SER A 194 -3.92 4.43 -1.14
C SER A 194 -4.91 5.26 -0.32
N LYS A 195 -4.38 6.12 0.56
CA LYS A 195 -5.18 6.99 1.44
C LYS A 195 -6.07 7.94 0.64
N VAL A 196 -5.53 8.52 -0.43
CA VAL A 196 -6.26 9.46 -1.29
C VAL A 196 -7.43 8.78 -2.00
N PHE A 197 -7.24 7.55 -2.48
CA PHE A 197 -8.31 6.77 -3.11
C PHE A 197 -9.42 6.42 -2.11
N LYS A 198 -9.05 5.95 -0.90
CA LYS A 198 -10.01 5.66 0.18
C LYS A 198 -10.80 6.89 0.58
N MET A 199 -10.15 8.05 0.68
CA MET A 199 -10.82 9.31 1.01
C MET A 199 -11.86 9.68 -0.05
N LYS A 200 -11.52 9.56 -1.34
CA LYS A 200 -12.47 9.79 -2.43
C LYS A 200 -13.64 8.80 -2.39
N GLU A 201 -13.35 7.51 -2.20
CA GLU A 201 -14.39 6.47 -2.12
C GLU A 201 -15.38 6.75 -0.98
N GLN A 202 -14.90 7.23 0.18
CA GLN A 202 -15.77 7.62 1.29
C GLN A 202 -16.65 8.83 0.95
N LEU A 203 -16.11 9.84 0.26
CA LEU A 203 -16.87 11.00 -0.18
C LEU A 203 -17.95 10.59 -1.19
N ASP A 204 -17.59 9.78 -2.17
CA ASP A 204 -18.51 9.26 -3.19
C ASP A 204 -19.59 8.39 -2.55
N LYS A 205 -19.24 7.53 -1.57
CA LYS A 205 -20.20 6.74 -0.80
C LYS A 205 -21.20 7.62 -0.07
N LYS A 206 -20.74 8.69 0.61
CA LYS A 206 -21.63 9.64 1.29
C LYS A 206 -22.53 10.38 0.29
N ALA A 207 -22.00 10.79 -0.86
CA ALA A 207 -22.78 11.44 -1.92
C ALA A 207 -23.86 10.50 -2.49
N ASN A 208 -23.48 9.25 -2.80
CA ASN A 208 -24.39 8.23 -3.29
C ASN A 208 -25.48 7.87 -2.28
N GLN A 209 -25.14 7.76 -1.00
CA GLN A 209 -26.15 7.56 0.06
C GLN A 209 -27.14 8.73 0.16
N LYS A 210 -26.65 9.97 0.06
CA LYS A 210 -27.53 11.16 0.04
C LYS A 210 -28.42 11.17 -1.19
N LYS A 211 -27.88 10.84 -2.36
CA LYS A 211 -28.64 10.73 -3.62
C LYS A 211 -29.72 9.65 -3.50
N ALA A 212 -29.36 8.44 -3.08
CA ALA A 212 -30.30 7.35 -2.87
C ALA A 212 -31.41 7.69 -1.86
N ARG A 213 -31.08 8.40 -0.77
CA ARG A 213 -32.09 8.90 0.19
C ARG A 213 -33.03 9.92 -0.45
N LYS A 214 -32.50 10.86 -1.24
CA LYS A 214 -33.31 11.86 -1.97
C LYS A 214 -34.23 11.17 -2.97
N ASP A 215 -33.72 10.22 -3.75
CA ASP A 215 -34.48 9.49 -4.76
C ASP A 215 -35.58 8.63 -4.10
N LYS A 216 -35.26 7.97 -2.98
CA LYS A 216 -36.26 7.26 -2.16
C LYS A 216 -37.34 8.22 -1.65
N ASN A 217 -36.96 9.37 -1.12
CA ASN A 217 -37.92 10.35 -0.61
C ASN A 217 -38.79 10.94 -1.73
N ASN A 218 -38.22 11.20 -2.90
CA ASN A 218 -38.96 11.66 -4.07
C ASN A 218 -39.95 10.58 -4.55
N SER A 219 -39.52 9.31 -4.61
CA SER A 219 -40.39 8.18 -4.95
C SER A 219 -41.52 7.95 -3.93
N LEU A 220 -41.30 8.28 -2.66
CA LEU A 220 -42.36 8.23 -1.64
C LEU A 220 -43.33 9.42 -1.76
N LYS A 221 -42.83 10.60 -2.12
CA LYS A 221 -43.65 11.80 -2.30
C LYS A 221 -44.59 11.67 -3.50
N SER A 222 -44.16 11.00 -4.57
CA SER A 222 -44.95 10.78 -5.79
C SER A 222 -46.12 9.81 -5.64
N ILE A 223 -46.35 9.26 -4.44
CA ILE A 223 -47.37 8.24 -4.17
C ILE A 223 -48.43 8.81 -3.22
N PRO A 224 -49.71 8.42 -3.37
CA PRO A 224 -50.77 8.78 -2.43
C PRO A 224 -50.44 8.44 -0.98
N ALA A 225 -50.87 9.29 -0.04
CA ALA A 225 -50.47 9.22 1.37
C ALA A 225 -50.71 7.85 2.03
N HIS A 226 -51.82 7.20 1.73
CA HIS A 226 -52.19 5.87 2.25
C HIS A 226 -51.21 4.76 1.79
N MET A 227 -50.66 4.87 0.58
CA MET A 227 -49.69 3.92 0.02
C MET A 227 -48.24 4.20 0.45
N ARG A 228 -47.95 5.38 1.02
CA ARG A 228 -46.60 5.75 1.50
C ARG A 228 -46.12 4.87 2.64
N LYS A 229 -46.99 4.54 3.60
CA LYS A 229 -46.65 3.66 4.74
C LYS A 229 -46.27 2.27 4.23
N LYS A 230 -47.10 1.68 3.36
CA LYS A 230 -46.85 0.36 2.73
C LYS A 230 -45.49 0.32 2.02
N LYS A 231 -45.18 1.32 1.17
CA LYS A 231 -43.90 1.38 0.44
C LYS A 231 -42.68 1.70 1.30
N LYS A 232 -42.84 2.43 2.42
CA LYS A 232 -41.74 2.69 3.38
C LYS A 232 -41.26 1.41 4.05
N PHE A 233 -42.18 0.53 4.43
CA PHE A 233 -41.90 -0.74 5.10
C PHE A 233 -41.67 -1.90 4.13
N GLN A 234 -41.96 -1.73 2.84
CA GLN A 234 -41.62 -2.69 1.80
C GLN A 234 -40.09 -2.82 1.73
N LYS A 235 -39.56 -3.92 2.28
CA LYS A 235 -38.15 -4.28 2.12
C LYS A 235 -37.86 -4.41 0.62
N ASN A 236 -36.81 -3.74 0.14
CA ASN A 236 -36.37 -3.91 -1.24
C ASN A 236 -36.17 -5.42 -1.49
N PRO A 237 -36.81 -6.02 -2.50
CA PRO A 237 -36.63 -7.44 -2.80
C PRO A 237 -35.16 -7.76 -3.13
N TYR A 238 -34.41 -6.76 -3.59
CA TYR A 238 -32.97 -6.85 -3.83
C TYR A 238 -32.09 -6.99 -2.57
N ASN A 239 -32.62 -6.76 -1.35
CA ASN A 239 -31.90 -7.14 -0.12
C ASN A 239 -31.91 -8.66 0.11
N LYS A 240 -32.84 -9.40 -0.51
CA LYS A 240 -32.78 -10.87 -0.63
C LYS A 240 -31.86 -11.32 -1.79
N GLY A 241 -31.36 -10.38 -2.59
CA GLY A 241 -30.51 -10.62 -3.77
C GLY A 241 -29.04 -10.94 -3.50
N ARG A 242 -28.66 -11.18 -2.23
CA ARG A 242 -27.43 -11.93 -1.93
C ARG A 242 -27.61 -13.45 -2.13
N LEU A 243 -28.85 -13.92 -2.38
CA LEU A 243 -29.18 -15.35 -2.55
C LEU A 243 -29.33 -15.81 -4.00
N MET A 244 -29.36 -14.91 -5.00
CA MET A 244 -29.35 -15.36 -6.39
C MET A 244 -27.90 -15.57 -6.83
N ASN A 245 -27.44 -16.81 -6.70
CA ASN A 245 -26.15 -17.24 -7.19
C ASN A 245 -25.99 -16.83 -8.66
N ARG A 246 -24.83 -16.28 -9.03
CA ARG A 246 -24.52 -15.78 -10.38
C ARG A 246 -24.76 -16.84 -11.49
N LYS A 247 -24.78 -18.13 -11.11
CA LYS A 247 -25.19 -19.27 -11.94
C LYS A 247 -26.68 -19.27 -12.33
N GLN A 248 -27.58 -18.85 -11.44
CA GLN A 248 -29.02 -18.78 -11.70
C GLN A 248 -29.38 -17.63 -12.66
N LEU A 249 -28.69 -16.49 -12.55
CA LEU A 249 -28.81 -15.39 -13.52
C LEU A 249 -28.35 -15.78 -14.93
N ARG A 250 -27.27 -16.58 -15.04
CA ARG A 250 -26.82 -17.09 -16.35
C ARG A 250 -27.79 -18.10 -16.95
N ARG A 251 -28.40 -18.97 -16.13
CA ARG A 251 -29.43 -19.91 -16.59
C ARG A 251 -30.69 -19.20 -17.10
N LYS A 252 -31.09 -18.11 -16.44
CA LYS A 252 -32.27 -17.33 -16.85
C LYS A 252 -32.06 -16.54 -18.15
N ASN A 253 -30.83 -16.16 -18.46
CA ASN A 253 -30.51 -15.43 -19.69
C ASN A 253 -30.21 -16.35 -20.89
N ASN A 254 -30.06 -17.66 -20.66
CA ASN A 254 -29.84 -18.68 -21.68
C ASN A 254 -31.10 -19.56 -21.89
N SER A 255 -32.24 -19.13 -21.37
CA SER A 255 -33.56 -19.74 -21.50
C SER A 255 -34.48 -18.81 -22.26
#